data_AF-A0A7W7R5R0-F1
#
_entry.id   AF-A0A7W7R5R0-F1
#
_cell.length_a   1.000
_cell.length_b   1.000
_cell.length_c   1.000
_cell.angle_alpha   90.00
_cell.angle_beta   90.00
_cell.angle_gamma   90.00
#
_symmetry.space_group_name_H-M   'P 1'
#
loop_
_entity.id
_entity.type
_entity.pdbx_description
1 polymer ?
#
loop_
_entity_poly.entity_id
_entity_poly.type
_entity_poly.pdbx_seq_one_letter_code
_entity_poly.pdbx_strand_id
1 'polypeptide(L)' 'MPPIQVLHGQPTPEELATVLAVVHSRAAAQAAAEAASRASGPATPWTDPARRLRPTPHPSVHAWRTSGWAR' A
#
# COMPACT_ATOMS: atom_id res chain seq x y z
N MET A 1 15.71 -6.96 -7.29
CA MET A 1 15.49 -7.26 -8.71
C MET A 1 16.83 -7.61 -9.32
N PRO A 2 16.91 -8.65 -10.18
CA PRO A 2 18.13 -8.92 -10.92
C PRO A 2 18.49 -7.70 -11.80
N PRO A 3 19.77 -7.48 -12.10
CA PRO A 3 20.21 -6.36 -12.93
C PRO A 3 19.67 -6.48 -14.37
N ILE A 4 19.33 -5.33 -14.98
CA ILE A 4 18.96 -5.25 -16.41
C ILE A 4 20.26 -5.27 -17.23
N GLN A 5 20.35 -6.19 -18.19
CA GLN A 5 21.54 -6.37 -19.03
C GLN A 5 21.19 -6.18 -20.51
N VAL A 6 22.06 -5.46 -21.22
CA VAL A 6 22.01 -5.38 -22.69
C VAL A 6 22.77 -6.57 -23.24
N LEU A 7 22.06 -7.50 -23.86
CA LEU A 7 22.67 -8.71 -24.42
C LEU A 7 23.25 -8.47 -25.83
N HIS A 8 22.67 -7.53 -26.59
CA HIS A 8 23.03 -7.27 -27.99
C HIS A 8 22.91 -5.77 -28.30
N GLY A 9 23.78 -5.25 -29.17
CA GLY A 9 23.79 -3.85 -29.61
C GLY A 9 24.53 -2.89 -28.68
N GLN A 10 24.66 -1.63 -29.11
CA GLN A 10 25.26 -0.53 -28.34
C GLN A 10 24.25 0.62 -28.27
N PRO A 11 23.22 0.52 -27.41
CA PRO A 11 22.22 1.58 -27.28
C PRO A 11 22.85 2.86 -26.76
N THR A 12 22.32 4.00 -27.18
CA THR A 12 22.78 5.27 -26.60
C THR A 12 22.29 5.41 -25.16
N PRO A 13 22.94 6.25 -24.33
CA PRO A 13 22.49 6.52 -22.96
C PRO A 13 21.03 6.99 -22.90
N GLU A 14 20.56 7.74 -23.89
CA GLU A 14 19.20 8.27 -23.99
C GLU A 14 18.18 7.16 -24.26
N GLU A 15 18.51 6.21 -25.13
CA GLU A 15 17.68 5.05 -25.41
C GLU A 15 17.57 4.15 -24.17
N LEU A 16 18.69 3.91 -23.47
CA LEU A 16 18.70 3.19 -22.20
C LEU A 16 17.83 3.88 -21.14
N ALA A 17 17.96 5.20 -20.99
CA ALA A 17 17.16 5.98 -20.05
C ALA A 17 15.66 5.86 -20.36
N THR A 18 15.30 5.90 -21.64
CA THR A 18 13.91 5.75 -22.09
C THR A 18 13.35 4.38 -21.74
N VAL A 19 14.10 3.31 -22.02
CA VAL A 19 13.71 1.93 -21.69
C VAL A 19 13.56 1.76 -20.17
N LEU A 20 14.51 2.27 -19.39
CA LEU A 20 14.45 2.22 -17.93
C LEU A 20 13.21 2.96 -17.40
N ALA A 21 12.90 4.15 -17.93
CA ALA A 21 11.71 4.90 -17.53
C ALA A 21 10.40 4.12 -17.78
N VAL A 22 10.29 3.43 -18.92
CA VAL A 22 9.13 2.58 -19.24
C VAL A 22 9.05 1.34 -18.35
N VAL A 23 10.18 0.67 -18.09
CA VAL A 23 10.21 -0.50 -17.20
C VAL A 23 9.80 -0.09 -15.79
N HIS A 24 10.35 1.02 -15.27
CA HIS A 24 10.00 1.52 -13.95
C HIS A 24 8.53 1.96 -13.85
N SER A 25 7.99 2.63 -14.88
CA SER A 25 6.58 3.06 -14.87
C SER A 25 5.62 1.87 -14.86
N ARG A 26 5.92 0.82 -15.64
CA ARG A 26 5.13 -0.43 -15.64
C ARG A 26 5.23 -1.17 -14.31
N ALA A 27 6.43 -1.25 -13.72
CA ALA A 27 6.63 -1.87 -12.41
C ALA A 27 5.85 -1.12 -11.31
N ALA A 28 5.87 0.21 -11.34
CA ALA A 28 5.11 1.05 -10.41
C ALA A 28 3.59 0.86 -10.58
N ALA A 29 3.11 0.82 -11.84
CA ALA A 29 1.69 0.57 -12.12
C ALA A 29 1.24 -0.81 -11.63
N GLN A 30 2.06 -1.85 -11.81
CA GLN A 30 1.77 -3.18 -11.30
C GLN A 30 1.76 -3.22 -9.77
N ALA A 31 2.75 -2.61 -9.12
CA ALA A 31 2.77 -2.52 -7.65
C ALA A 31 1.55 -1.76 -7.10
N ALA A 32 1.10 -0.71 -7.78
CA ALA A 32 -0.12 0.01 -7.42
C ALA A 32 -1.38 -0.86 -7.60
N ALA A 33 -1.47 -1.63 -8.68
CA ALA A 33 -2.57 -2.58 -8.88
C ALA A 33 -2.59 -3.69 -7.81
N GLU A 34 -1.43 -4.22 -7.42
CA GLU A 34 -1.29 -5.19 -6.33
C GLU A 34 -1.60 -4.59 -4.95
N ALA A 35 -1.33 -3.31 -4.74
CA ALA A 35 -1.74 -2.60 -3.53
C ALA A 35 -3.27 -2.39 -3.51
N ALA A 36 -3.85 -1.99 -4.64
CA ALA A 36 -5.29 -1.79 -4.78
C ALA A 36 -6.08 -3.10 -4.62
N SER A 37 -5.57 -4.22 -5.13
CA SER A 37 -6.19 -5.54 -4.95
C SER A 37 -6.18 -5.97 -3.48
N ARG A 38 -5.08 -5.74 -2.76
CA ARG A 38 -5.00 -5.97 -1.31
C ARG A 38 -5.94 -5.07 -0.50
N ALA A 39 -6.17 -3.85 -0.96
CA ALA A 39 -7.10 -2.91 -0.32
C ALA A 39 -8.58 -3.23 -0.61
N SER A 40 -8.89 -3.91 -1.72
CA SER A 40 -10.26 -4.23 -2.13
C SER A 40 -10.82 -5.53 -1.55
N GLY A 41 -10.01 -6.33 -0.86
CA GLY A 41 -10.49 -7.51 -0.13
C GLY A 41 -11.30 -7.12 1.10
N PRO A 42 -12.23 -7.97 1.58
CA PRO A 42 -12.89 -7.73 2.86
C PRO A 42 -11.83 -7.59 3.95
N ALA A 43 -12.02 -6.60 4.84
CA ALA A 43 -11.10 -6.38 5.94
C ALA A 43 -10.96 -7.69 6.75
N THR A 44 -9.75 -8.22 6.83
CA THR A 44 -9.47 -9.39 7.67
C THR A 44 -9.36 -8.93 9.13
N PRO A 45 -9.50 -9.83 10.11
CA PRO A 45 -9.25 -9.49 11.51
C PRO A 45 -7.85 -8.90 11.78
N TRP A 46 -6.89 -9.09 10.87
CA TRP A 46 -5.52 -8.58 11.01
C TRP A 46 -5.27 -7.26 10.26
N THR A 47 -6.06 -6.96 9.23
CA THR A 47 -5.87 -5.77 8.38
C THR A 47 -6.87 -4.64 8.66
N ASP A 48 -7.91 -4.88 9.47
CA ASP A 48 -8.91 -3.89 9.82
C ASP A 48 -8.33 -2.73 10.69
N PRO A 49 -8.26 -1.48 10.17
CA PRO A 49 -7.81 -0.33 10.94
C PRO A 49 -8.71 -0.03 12.15
N ALA A 50 -9.99 -0.39 12.11
CA ALA A 50 -10.93 -0.16 13.21
C ALA A 50 -10.52 -0.94 14.46
N ARG A 51 -9.80 -2.06 14.33
CA ARG A 51 -9.24 -2.81 15.46
C ARG A 51 -8.11 -2.09 16.19
N ARG A 52 -7.46 -1.10 15.56
CA ARG A 52 -6.46 -0.24 16.22
C ARG A 52 -7.10 0.91 16.99
N LEU A 53 -8.40 1.14 16.79
CA LEU A 53 -9.15 2.21 17.42
C LEU A 53 -9.96 1.68 18.60
N ARG A 54 -10.18 2.53 19.60
CA ARG A 54 -11.12 2.21 20.68
C ARG A 54 -12.56 2.25 20.11
N PRO A 55 -13.39 1.21 20.32
CA PRO A 55 -14.78 1.25 19.90
C PRO A 55 -15.51 2.45 20.51
N THR A 56 -16.36 3.08 19.70
CA THR A 56 -17.22 4.18 20.16
C THR A 56 -18.10 3.70 21.31
N PRO A 57 -18.07 4.37 22.48
CA PRO A 57 -18.93 3.98 23.59
C PRO A 57 -20.41 4.17 23.22
N HIS A 58 -21.25 3.25 23.66
CA HIS A 58 -22.69 3.39 23.51
C HIS A 58 -23.18 4.60 24.32
N PRO A 59 -24.15 5.39 23.80
CA PRO A 59 -24.74 6.48 24.56
C PRO A 59 -25.26 6.00 25.93
N SER A 60 -24.77 6.63 26.99
CA SER A 60 -25.22 6.39 28.37
C SER A 60 -24.91 7.60 29.25
N VAL A 61 -25.56 7.69 30.40
CA VAL A 61 -25.44 8.83 31.33
C VAL A 61 -23.99 9.07 31.80
N HIS A 62 -23.12 8.05 31.74
CA HIS A 62 -21.72 8.15 32.15
C HIS A 62 -20.72 7.94 31.00
N ALA A 63 -21.18 7.77 29.77
CA ALA A 63 -20.33 7.42 28.62
C ALA A 63 -19.16 8.40 28.41
N TRP A 64 -19.37 9.70 28.63
CA TRP A 64 -18.33 10.72 28.53
C TRP A 64 -17.30 10.61 29.66
N ARG A 65 -17.75 10.41 30.90
CA ARG A 65 -16.87 10.33 32.08
C ARG A 65 -15.96 9.10 32.05
N THR A 66 -16.41 8.00 31.48
CA THR A 66 -15.66 6.73 31.44
C THR A 66 -14.95 6.48 30.10
N SER A 67 -14.99 7.46 29.19
CA SER A 67 -14.42 7.34 27.83
C SER A 67 -12.90 7.14 27.83
N GLY A 68 -12.19 7.71 28.82
CA GLY A 68 -10.73 7.62 28.96
C GLY A 68 -10.22 6.51 29.88
N TRP A 69 -11.09 5.69 30.46
CA TRP A 69 -10.65 4.60 31.33
C TRP A 69 -10.00 3.48 30.51
N ALA A 70 -8.93 2.89 31.08
CA ALA A 70 -8.34 1.66 30.57
C ALA A 70 -9.42 0.58 30.52
N ARG A 71 -9.41 -0.22 29.44
CA ARG A 71 -10.25 -1.41 29.31
C ARG A 71 -9.55 -2.61 29.91
#